data_AF-A0A212KQY0-F1
#
_entry.id   AF-A0A212KQY0-F1
#
_cell.length_a   1.000
_cell.length_b   1.000
_cell.length_c   1.000
_cell.angle_alpha   90.00
_cell.angle_beta   90.00
_cell.angle_gamma   90.00
#
_symmetry.space_group_name_H-M   'P 1'
#
loop_
_entity.id
_entity.type
_entity.pdbx_description
1 polymer ?
#
loop_
_entity_poly.entity_id
_entity_poly.type
_entity_poly.pdbx_seq_one_letter_code
_entity_poly.pdbx_strand_id
1 'polypeptide(L)'
;MYNLSSFIQSLFKHNEIIEIDYPVDPYLEIAEIHRKVAAINGPALLFNNVKGSKFRVATNLFGSEKRMELAFPTHPEKTLEDLVELIKNPENLKPLQMWKNRNLLKKALHVGTKLRRSAPL
;
A
#
# COMPACT_ATOMS: atom_id res chain seq x y z
N MET A 1 -1.44 6.63 7.25
CA MET A 1 -0.30 5.74 6.94
C MET A 1 0.52 6.45 5.88
N TYR A 2 1.81 6.75 6.13
CA TYR A 2 2.57 7.69 5.27
C TYR A 2 3.79 7.04 4.59
N ASN A 3 4.25 5.89 5.08
CA ASN A 3 5.40 5.17 4.54
C ASN A 3 5.33 3.66 4.89
N LEU A 4 6.24 2.87 4.33
CA LEU A 4 6.32 1.42 4.55
C LEU A 4 6.48 1.05 6.03
N SER A 5 7.33 1.77 6.78
CA SER A 5 7.53 1.49 8.21
C SER A 5 6.23 1.66 9.01
N SER A 6 5.44 2.68 8.71
CA SER A 6 4.12 2.89 9.34
C SER A 6 3.13 1.78 8.95
N PHE A 7 3.25 1.22 7.75
CA PHE A 7 2.42 0.08 7.33
C PHE A 7 2.80 -1.20 8.06
N ILE A 8 4.09 -1.51 8.13
CA ILE A 8 4.61 -2.67 8.89
C ILE A 8 4.14 -2.60 10.35
N GLN A 9 4.21 -1.44 11.00
CA GLN A 9 3.66 -1.23 12.35
C GLN A 9 2.15 -1.47 12.43
N SER A 10 1.39 -1.08 11.40
CA SER A 10 -0.04 -1.37 11.31
C SER A 10 -0.29 -2.89 11.27
N LEU A 11 0.50 -3.63 10.48
CA LEU A 11 0.40 -5.08 10.40
C LEU A 11 0.70 -5.75 11.74
N PHE A 12 1.72 -5.29 12.48
CA PHE A 12 1.99 -5.78 13.83
C PHE A 12 0.81 -5.59 14.78
N LYS A 13 0.20 -4.41 14.77
CA LYS A 13 -0.97 -4.10 15.62
C LYS A 13 -2.17 -5.01 15.33
N HIS A 14 -2.30 -5.50 14.11
CA HIS A 14 -3.43 -6.33 13.68
C HIS A 14 -3.10 -7.83 13.61
N ASN A 15 -1.92 -8.23 14.10
CA ASN A 15 -1.41 -9.61 14.04
C ASN A 15 -1.34 -10.17 12.61
N GLU A 16 -1.04 -9.31 11.64
CA GLU A 16 -0.98 -9.63 10.20
C GLU A 16 0.45 -9.81 9.68
N ILE A 17 1.46 -9.78 10.56
CA ILE A 17 2.87 -9.97 10.20
C ILE A 17 3.60 -10.76 11.29
N ILE A 18 4.54 -11.60 10.87
CA ILE A 18 5.43 -12.37 11.75
C ILE A 18 6.88 -12.00 11.44
N GLU A 19 7.68 -11.85 12.50
CA GLU A 19 9.13 -11.70 12.41
C GLU A 19 9.84 -13.05 12.44
N ILE A 20 10.88 -13.19 11.61
CA ILE A 20 11.71 -14.38 11.50
C ILE A 20 13.17 -13.96 11.73
N ASP A 21 13.70 -14.33 12.89
CA ASP A 21 15.11 -14.08 13.26
C ASP A 21 16.06 -15.20 12.81
N TYR A 22 15.50 -16.33 12.40
CA TYR A 22 16.28 -17.45 11.88
C TYR A 22 17.06 -17.03 10.62
N PRO A 23 18.36 -17.37 10.49
CA PRO A 23 19.14 -17.02 9.31
C PRO A 23 18.62 -17.71 8.04
N VAL A 24 18.09 -16.93 7.10
CA VAL A 24 17.53 -17.42 5.83
C VAL A 24 18.41 -17.04 4.64
N ASP A 25 18.49 -17.93 3.65
CA ASP A 25 19.12 -17.66 2.37
C ASP A 25 18.18 -16.83 1.47
N PRO A 26 18.62 -15.68 0.94
CA PRO A 26 17.81 -14.94 -0.04
C PRO A 26 17.58 -15.73 -1.32
N TYR A 27 18.47 -16.67 -1.67
CA TYR A 27 18.36 -17.48 -2.87
C TYR A 27 17.37 -18.64 -2.64
N LEU A 28 16.17 -18.49 -3.20
CA LEU A 28 15.08 -19.48 -3.24
C LEU A 28 14.45 -19.86 -1.89
N GLU A 29 15.16 -19.80 -0.76
CA GLU A 29 14.59 -20.15 0.56
C GLU A 29 13.48 -19.15 0.96
N ILE A 30 13.75 -17.83 0.90
CA ILE A 30 12.71 -16.81 1.14
C ILE A 30 11.53 -16.97 0.19
N ALA A 31 11.79 -17.26 -1.09
CA ALA A 31 10.75 -17.43 -2.10
C ALA A 31 9.86 -18.64 -1.82
N GLU A 32 10.44 -19.77 -1.40
CA GLU A 32 9.70 -20.98 -1.06
C GLU A 32 8.88 -20.81 0.23
N ILE A 33 9.45 -20.15 1.25
CA ILE A 33 8.70 -19.78 2.46
C ILE A 33 7.52 -18.88 2.09
N HIS A 34 7.76 -17.83 1.30
CA HIS A 34 6.71 -16.92 0.82
C HIS A 34 5.62 -17.68 0.07
N ARG A 35 5.99 -18.58 -0.85
CA ARG A 35 5.05 -19.40 -1.63
C ARG A 35 4.14 -20.24 -0.75
N LYS A 36 4.69 -20.93 0.25
CA LYS A 36 3.91 -21.77 1.18
C LYS A 36 2.96 -20.93 2.04
N VAL A 37 3.42 -19.80 2.55
CA VAL A 37 2.61 -18.91 3.39
C VAL A 37 1.51 -18.23 2.57
N ALA A 38 1.83 -17.76 1.36
CA ALA A 38 0.84 -17.17 0.46
C ALA A 38 -0.25 -18.17 0.04
N ALA A 39 0.11 -19.44 -0.21
CA ALA A 39 -0.84 -20.48 -0.60
C ALA A 39 -1.94 -20.75 0.45
N ILE A 40 -1.68 -20.44 1.72
CA ILE A 40 -2.64 -20.60 2.82
C ILE A 40 -3.21 -19.26 3.32
N ASN A 41 -3.04 -18.17 2.55
CA ASN A 41 -3.38 -16.80 2.97
C ASN A 41 -2.78 -16.42 4.34
N GLY A 42 -1.58 -16.92 4.64
CA GLY A 42 -0.89 -16.69 5.90
C GLY A 42 -0.43 -15.23 6.09
N PRO A 43 0.24 -14.91 7.21
CA PRO A 43 0.63 -13.54 7.55
C PRO A 43 1.72 -13.00 6.61
N ALA A 44 1.92 -11.68 6.64
CA ALA A 44 3.14 -11.07 6.10
C ALA A 44 4.37 -11.59 6.85
N LEU A 45 5.53 -11.59 6.20
CA LEU A 45 6.77 -12.10 6.78
C LEU A 45 7.84 -11.01 6.77
N LEU A 46 8.53 -10.85 7.89
CA LEU A 46 9.67 -9.95 8.04
C LEU A 46 10.90 -10.74 8.48
N PHE A 47 11.80 -10.99 7.53
CA PHE A 47 13.05 -11.70 7.75
C PHE A 47 14.13 -10.74 8.25
N ASN A 48 14.61 -10.97 9.47
CA ASN A 48 15.56 -10.09 10.14
C ASN A 48 17.01 -10.43 9.85
N ASN A 49 17.28 -11.70 9.54
CA ASN A 49 18.61 -12.23 9.32
C ASN A 49 18.71 -12.91 7.95
N VAL A 50 19.11 -12.13 6.94
CA VAL A 50 19.25 -12.61 5.56
C VAL A 50 20.74 -12.80 5.25
N LYS A 51 21.14 -14.03 4.92
CA LYS A 51 22.54 -14.38 4.66
C LYS A 51 23.12 -13.49 3.56
N GLY A 52 24.28 -12.89 3.84
CA GLY A 52 24.98 -12.02 2.88
C GLY A 52 24.35 -10.63 2.69
N SER A 53 23.30 -10.27 3.43
CA SER A 53 22.64 -8.97 3.36
C SER A 53 22.65 -8.27 4.72
N LYS A 54 22.83 -6.95 4.71
CA LYS A 54 22.63 -6.09 5.90
C LYS A 54 21.18 -5.62 6.03
N PHE A 55 20.35 -5.88 5.02
CA PHE A 55 18.97 -5.43 4.96
C PHE A 55 18.02 -6.56 5.33
N ARG A 56 16.97 -6.19 6.09
CA ARG A 56 15.81 -7.03 6.38
C ARG A 56 14.96 -7.17 5.12
N VAL A 57 14.27 -8.29 4.97
CA VAL A 57 13.40 -8.55 3.82
C VAL A 57 11.96 -8.73 4.29
N ALA A 58 11.04 -7.96 3.71
CA ALA A 58 9.61 -8.11 3.95
C ALA A 58 8.93 -8.75 2.73
N THR A 59 8.08 -9.76 2.95
CA THR A 59 7.31 -10.41 1.88
C THR A 59 5.86 -10.60 2.30
N ASN A 60 5.00 -10.97 1.35
CA ASN A 60 3.58 -11.25 1.59
C ASN A 60 2.77 -10.08 2.22
N LEU A 61 3.27 -8.84 2.09
CA LEU A 61 2.67 -7.64 2.68
C LEU A 61 1.23 -7.38 2.23
N PHE A 62 0.86 -7.83 1.03
CA PHE A 62 -0.45 -7.62 0.41
C PHE A 62 -1.20 -8.94 0.14
N GLY A 63 -0.72 -10.07 0.68
CA GLY A 63 -1.28 -11.39 0.34
C GLY A 63 -2.62 -11.74 0.99
N SER A 64 -3.37 -10.75 1.49
CA SER A 64 -4.75 -10.95 1.98
C SER A 64 -5.57 -9.67 1.79
N GLU A 65 -6.88 -9.83 1.66
CA GLU A 65 -7.83 -8.71 1.55
C GLU A 65 -7.73 -7.77 2.77
N LYS A 66 -7.69 -8.33 3.98
CA LYS A 66 -7.49 -7.57 5.21
C LYS A 66 -6.21 -6.74 5.20
N ARG A 67 -5.09 -7.26 4.68
CA ARG A 67 -3.85 -6.47 4.56
C ARG A 67 -3.95 -5.38 3.50
N MET A 68 -4.70 -5.62 2.42
CA MET A 68 -5.02 -4.60 1.42
C MET A 68 -5.87 -3.47 2.00
N GLU A 69 -6.89 -3.79 2.79
CA GLU A 69 -7.71 -2.79 3.52
C GLU A 69 -6.87 -1.98 4.51
N LEU A 70 -5.97 -2.64 5.25
CA LEU A 70 -5.04 -1.93 6.16
C LEU A 70 -4.06 -1.03 5.41
N ALA A 71 -3.64 -1.41 4.20
CA ALA A 71 -2.75 -0.61 3.37
C ALA A 71 -3.48 0.59 2.74
N PHE A 72 -4.72 0.40 2.34
CA PHE A 72 -5.55 1.37 1.62
C PHE A 72 -6.91 1.56 2.32
N PRO A 73 -6.93 2.07 3.57
CA PRO A 73 -8.16 2.14 4.38
C PRO A 73 -9.22 3.10 3.81
N THR A 74 -8.80 4.00 2.93
CA THR A 74 -9.72 4.81 2.12
C THR A 74 -9.95 4.09 0.79
N HIS A 75 -11.06 3.37 0.66
CA HIS A 75 -11.59 2.81 -0.59
C HIS A 75 -11.39 3.78 -1.77
N PRO A 76 -10.29 3.66 -2.55
CA PRO A 76 -10.02 4.59 -3.62
C PRO A 76 -10.96 4.33 -4.79
N GLU A 77 -11.53 3.12 -4.92
CA GLU A 77 -12.38 2.70 -6.03
C GLU A 77 -13.47 3.73 -6.35
N LYS A 78 -14.26 4.17 -5.36
CA LYS A 78 -15.28 5.21 -5.59
C LYS A 78 -14.66 6.54 -6.04
N THR A 79 -13.54 6.93 -5.45
CA THR A 79 -12.88 8.20 -5.80
C THR A 79 -12.15 8.13 -7.15
N LEU A 80 -11.65 6.96 -7.54
CA LEU A 80 -10.93 6.72 -8.78
C LEU A 80 -11.92 6.54 -9.93
N GLU A 81 -13.02 5.84 -9.72
CA GLU A 81 -14.17 5.77 -10.64
C GLU A 81 -14.73 7.18 -10.90
N ASP A 82 -15.01 7.96 -9.84
CA ASP A 82 -15.46 9.35 -9.94
C ASP A 82 -14.48 10.22 -10.76
N LEU A 83 -13.17 10.03 -10.58
CA LEU A 83 -12.13 10.79 -11.28
C LEU A 83 -11.98 10.35 -12.74
N VAL A 84 -12.02 9.05 -13.00
CA VAL A 84 -11.94 8.48 -14.36
C VAL A 84 -13.17 8.88 -15.17
N GLU A 85 -14.36 8.87 -14.57
CA GLU A 85 -15.59 9.33 -15.21
C GLU A 85 -15.52 10.84 -15.54
N LEU A 86 -14.91 11.64 -14.68
CA LEU A 86 -14.73 13.08 -14.91
C LEU A 86 -13.71 13.36 -16.03
N ILE A 87 -12.62 12.59 -16.13
CA ILE A 87 -11.64 12.73 -17.22
C ILE A 87 -12.21 12.25 -18.56
N LYS A 88 -13.00 11.17 -18.56
CA LYS A 88 -13.60 10.61 -19.78
C LYS A 88 -14.71 11.48 -20.38
N ASN A 89 -15.40 12.28 -19.56
CA ASN A 89 -16.51 13.13 -19.99
C ASN A 89 -16.18 14.63 -19.84
N PRO A 90 -15.47 15.25 -20.80
CA PRO A 90 -15.12 16.67 -20.76
C PRO A 90 -16.35 17.60 -20.77
N GLU A 91 -17.53 17.08 -21.14
CA GLU A 91 -18.80 17.82 -21.11
C GLU A 91 -19.27 18.20 -19.70
N ASN A 92 -18.78 17.50 -18.67
CA ASN A 92 -19.04 17.79 -17.25
C ASN A 92 -18.19 18.94 -16.68
N LEU A 93 -17.31 19.53 -17.48
CA LEU A 93 -16.46 20.69 -17.12
C LEU A 93 -17.19 22.03 -17.29
N LYS A 94 -18.49 22.04 -17.58
CA LYS A 94 -19.30 23.27 -17.70
C LYS A 94 -19.36 24.02 -16.35
N PRO A 95 -19.35 25.36 -16.34
CA PRO A 95 -19.33 26.17 -15.10
C PRO A 95 -20.45 25.83 -14.11
N LEU A 96 -21.66 25.52 -14.61
CA LEU A 96 -22.81 25.14 -13.78
C LEU A 96 -22.66 23.75 -13.11
N GLN A 97 -21.99 22.81 -13.78
CA GLN A 97 -21.75 21.46 -13.22
C GLN A 97 -20.53 21.46 -12.28
N MET A 98 -19.53 22.31 -12.52
CA MET A 98 -18.40 22.54 -11.60
C MET A 98 -18.86 23.02 -10.22
N TRP A 99 -19.89 23.88 -10.14
CA TRP A 99 -20.49 24.28 -8.86
C TRP A 99 -21.21 23.14 -8.12
N LYS A 100 -21.89 22.25 -8.86
CA LYS A 100 -22.49 21.02 -8.28
C LYS A 100 -21.41 20.05 -7.81
N ASN A 101 -20.29 19.98 -8.52
CA ASN A 101 -19.16 19.10 -8.25
C ASN A 101 -18.06 19.74 -7.39
N ARG A 102 -18.41 20.71 -6.54
CA ARG A 102 -17.47 21.41 -5.63
C ARG A 102 -16.63 20.47 -4.76
N ASN A 103 -17.16 19.30 -4.40
CA ASN A 103 -16.44 18.29 -3.62
C ASN A 103 -15.36 17.58 -4.45
N LEU A 104 -15.60 17.36 -5.75
CA LEU A 104 -14.62 16.78 -6.67
C LEU A 104 -13.53 17.79 -7.01
N LEU A 105 -13.89 19.07 -7.21
CA LEU A 105 -12.92 20.16 -7.34
C LEU A 105 -12.01 20.29 -6.10
N LYS A 106 -12.60 20.22 -4.89
CA LYS A 106 -11.82 20.16 -3.65
C LYS A 106 -10.88 18.95 -3.63
N LYS A 107 -11.33 17.76 -4.03
CA LYS A 107 -10.47 16.57 -4.10
C LYS A 107 -9.35 16.75 -5.13
N ALA A 108 -9.65 17.26 -6.32
CA ALA A 108 -8.68 17.53 -7.39
C ALA A 108 -7.60 18.52 -6.96
N LEU A 109 -7.94 19.55 -6.16
CA LEU A 109 -6.95 20.47 -5.57
C LEU A 109 -5.99 19.79 -4.58
N HIS A 110 -6.37 18.64 -4.03
CA HIS A 110 -5.49 17.81 -3.17
C HIS A 110 -4.77 16.72 -3.96
N VAL A 111 -5.03 16.56 -5.26
CA VAL A 111 -4.33 15.63 -6.15
C VAL A 111 -3.09 16.33 -6.71
N GLY A 112 -1.92 15.79 -6.39
CA GLY A 112 -0.64 16.30 -6.86
C GLY A 112 0.51 15.84 -5.97
N THR A 113 1.72 15.85 -6.50
CA THR A 113 2.91 15.53 -5.72
C THR A 113 3.29 16.73 -4.85
N LYS A 114 3.48 16.51 -3.55
CA LYS A 114 3.99 17.55 -2.65
C LYS A 114 5.52 17.51 -2.63
N LEU A 115 6.17 18.55 -3.16
CA LEU A 115 7.62 18.68 -3.07
C LEU A 115 8.03 18.88 -1.60
N ARG A 116 8.97 18.08 -1.11
CA ARG A 116 9.55 18.20 0.23
C ARG A 116 11.05 18.47 0.09
N ARG A 117 11.56 19.39 0.92
CA ARG A 117 12.99 19.75 0.94
C ARG A 117 13.90 18.63 1.43
N SER A 118 13.35 17.68 2.19
CA SER A 118 14.05 16.51 2.71
C SER A 118 13.05 15.37 2.86
N ALA A 119 13.48 14.16 2.51
CA ALA A 119 12.72 12.92 2.65
C ALA A 119 13.65 11.83 3.20
N PRO A 120 13.16 10.96 4.10
CA PRO A 120 13.91 9.78 4.50
C PRO A 120 14.10 8.86 3.27
N LEU A 121 15.28 8.24 3.19
CA LEU A 121 15.61 7.20 2.21
C LEU A 121 15.19 5.82 2.77
#